data_AF-A0A7V1FAK9-F1
#
_entry.id   AF-A0A7V1FAK9-F1
#
_cell.length_a   1.000
_cell.length_b   1.000
_cell.length_c   1.000
_cell.angle_alpha   90.00
_cell.angle_beta   90.00
_cell.angle_gamma   90.00
#
_symmetry.space_group_name_H-M   'P 1'
#
loop_
_entity.id
_entity.type
_entity.pdbx_description
1 polymer ?
#
loop_
_entity_poly.entity_id
_entity_poly.type
_entity_poly.pdbx_seq_one_letter_code
_entity_poly.pdbx_strand_id
1 'polypeptide(L)'
;QDPELYVHRIGRTGRAGKEGTAITFITPSEYKRLMFIQRMAKTDIKKSKIPNVKDIIKAKKKKIYDDLTTILKDEIDTKYYSWANKLLEDNNPPEILAAVLHYCFEEELNPDAYGEIKEIGAKGAHLDQQSKSRLFVALGKKDRMNARKLVDLIVSRGSVNSKNISDIQIMDKFSFITVPFAKAEQIIGSFKEKGHKSLITHAKGKADDNGMQRTRGMRH
;
A
#
# COMPACT_ATOMS: atom_id res chain seq x y z
N GLN A 1 12.63 -1.75 15.60
CA GLN A 1 13.98 -1.32 15.16
C GLN A 1 14.27 0.04 15.79
N ASP A 2 15.53 0.22 16.16
CA ASP A 2 16.10 1.37 16.85
C ASP A 2 16.00 2.68 16.04
N PRO A 3 15.61 3.82 16.63
CA PRO A 3 15.67 5.14 15.99
C PRO A 3 17.03 5.48 15.36
N GLU A 4 18.14 4.99 15.93
CA GLU A 4 19.49 5.22 15.40
C GLU A 4 19.68 4.66 13.99
N LEU A 5 19.06 3.51 13.70
CA LEU A 5 19.09 2.90 12.37
C LEU A 5 18.36 3.78 11.33
N TYR A 6 17.32 4.53 11.71
CA TYR A 6 16.64 5.43 10.79
C TYR A 6 17.53 6.62 10.42
N VAL A 7 18.20 7.20 11.42
CA VAL A 7 19.14 8.32 11.22
C VAL A 7 20.30 7.91 10.30
N HIS A 8 20.87 6.72 10.51
CA HIS A 8 21.93 6.18 9.65
C HIS A 8 21.48 5.93 8.21
N ARG A 9 20.19 5.62 7.98
CA ARG A 9 19.65 5.42 6.62
C ARG A 9 19.48 6.75 5.88
N ILE A 10 18.93 7.77 6.53
CA ILE A 10 18.70 9.08 5.88
C ILE A 10 20.02 9.85 5.67
N GLY A 11 21.03 9.63 6.54
CA GLY A 11 22.37 10.23 6.43
C GLY A 11 23.19 9.77 5.22
N ARG A 12 22.65 8.89 4.36
CA ARG A 12 23.31 8.51 3.09
C ARG A 12 23.03 9.48 1.94
N THR A 13 22.14 10.45 2.12
CA THR A 13 21.81 11.51 1.15
C THR A 13 22.44 12.85 1.57
N GLY A 14 22.71 13.77 0.63
CA GLY A 14 23.25 15.11 0.93
C GLY A 14 24.73 15.15 1.37
N ARG A 15 25.65 14.77 0.47
CA ARG A 15 27.10 14.79 0.74
C ARG A 15 27.72 16.15 0.37
N ALA A 16 28.81 16.52 1.06
CA ALA A 16 29.60 17.72 0.78
C ALA A 16 28.79 19.03 0.77
N GLY A 17 27.88 19.20 1.75
CA GLY A 17 27.08 20.43 1.89
C GLY A 17 25.95 20.60 0.88
N LYS A 18 25.68 19.61 0.02
CA LYS A 18 24.56 19.63 -0.93
C LYS A 18 23.27 19.11 -0.28
N GLU A 19 22.14 19.67 -0.68
CA GLU A 19 20.82 19.19 -0.23
C GLU A 19 20.56 17.75 -0.69
N GLY A 20 19.96 16.94 0.19
CA GLY A 20 19.55 15.57 -0.09
C GLY A 20 18.11 15.34 0.36
N THR A 21 17.33 14.61 -0.44
CA THR A 21 15.95 14.26 -0.11
C THR A 21 15.87 12.79 0.29
N ALA A 22 15.35 12.52 1.49
CA ALA A 22 15.01 11.17 1.93
C ALA A 22 13.48 11.00 1.97
N ILE A 23 12.98 9.99 1.26
CA ILE A 23 11.55 9.67 1.21
C ILE A 23 11.33 8.38 2.01
N THR A 24 10.39 8.42 2.95
CA THR A 24 10.02 7.26 3.78
C THR A 24 8.56 6.91 3.54
N PHE A 25 8.32 5.68 3.10
CA PHE A 25 6.97 5.11 3.02
C PHE A 25 6.59 4.52 4.38
N ILE A 26 5.39 4.83 4.87
CA ILE A 26 4.85 4.29 6.11
C ILE A 26 3.44 3.78 5.91
N THR A 27 3.11 2.68 6.60
CA THR A 27 1.74 2.20 6.75
C THR A 27 1.04 2.92 7.92
N PRO A 28 -0.31 2.88 8.01
CA PRO A 28 -1.04 3.44 9.15
C PRO A 28 -0.58 2.89 10.51
N SER A 29 -0.24 1.61 10.58
CA SER A 29 0.29 0.95 11.79
C SER A 29 1.66 1.49 12.22
N GLU A 30 2.44 2.03 11.30
CA GLU A 30 3.79 2.55 11.56
C GLU A 30 3.78 4.04 11.93
N TYR A 31 2.65 4.73 11.82
CA TYR A 31 2.55 6.16 12.12
C TYR A 31 2.99 6.50 13.56
N LYS A 32 2.56 5.70 14.55
CA LYS A 32 2.97 5.88 15.96
C LYS A 32 4.48 5.77 16.12
N ARG A 33 5.11 4.91 15.32
CA ARG A 33 6.55 4.68 15.33
C ARG A 33 7.30 5.84 14.67
N LEU A 34 6.79 6.38 13.57
CA LEU A 34 7.32 7.60 12.94
C LEU A 34 7.30 8.78 13.94
N MET A 35 6.17 8.99 14.64
CA MET A 35 6.04 10.05 15.65
C MET A 35 7.01 9.88 16.82
N PHE A 36 7.39 8.65 17.16
CA PHE A 36 8.43 8.39 18.16
C PHE A 36 9.82 8.77 17.62
N ILE A 37 10.15 8.37 16.38
CA ILE A 37 11.41 8.70 15.72
C ILE A 37 11.59 10.22 15.57
N GLN A 38 10.55 10.94 15.14
CA GLN A 38 10.57 12.41 15.01
C GLN A 38 10.88 13.10 16.34
N ARG A 39 10.25 12.66 17.43
CA ARG A 39 10.49 13.20 18.78
C ARG A 39 11.93 12.93 19.25
N MET A 40 12.44 11.72 19.03
CA MET A 40 13.81 11.35 19.42
C MET A 40 14.86 12.10 18.58
N ALA A 41 14.65 12.18 17.28
CA ALA A 41 15.56 12.86 16.35
C ALA A 41 15.42 14.40 16.37
N LYS A 42 14.39 14.94 17.05
CA LYS A 42 14.02 16.36 17.03
C LYS A 42 13.88 16.93 15.60
N THR A 43 13.33 16.14 14.69
CA THR A 43 13.12 16.53 13.29
C THR A 43 11.64 16.49 12.93
N ASP A 44 11.20 17.48 12.15
CA ASP A 44 9.89 17.43 11.51
C ASP A 44 10.00 16.82 10.11
N ILE A 45 9.12 15.85 9.83
CA ILE A 45 9.05 15.13 8.57
C ILE A 45 7.72 15.51 7.95
N LYS A 46 7.81 16.31 6.88
CA LYS A 46 6.63 16.79 6.16
C LYS A 46 5.96 15.62 5.45
N LYS A 47 4.67 15.42 5.72
CA LYS A 47 3.84 14.49 4.94
C LYS A 47 3.68 15.05 3.51
N SER A 48 4.19 14.33 2.53
CA SER A 48 3.92 14.64 1.12
C SER A 48 2.56 14.10 0.70
N LYS A 49 1.92 14.82 -0.23
CA LYS A 49 0.77 14.30 -0.98
C LYS A 49 1.25 13.22 -1.95
N ILE A 50 0.37 12.26 -2.22
CA ILE A 50 0.64 11.25 -3.24
C ILE A 50 0.22 11.89 -4.58
N PRO A 51 1.08 11.86 -5.62
CA PRO A 51 0.71 12.40 -6.92
C PRO A 51 -0.49 11.62 -7.48
N ASN A 52 -1.39 12.33 -8.14
CA ASN A 52 -2.50 11.67 -8.82
C ASN A 52 -1.96 10.91 -10.04
N VAL A 53 -2.68 9.88 -10.51
CA VAL A 53 -2.37 9.15 -11.75
C VAL A 53 -2.17 10.14 -12.92
N LYS A 54 -3.00 11.19 -12.99
CA LYS A 54 -2.85 12.26 -13.97
C LYS A 54 -1.49 12.97 -13.89
N ASP A 55 -0.99 13.23 -12.69
CA ASP A 55 0.31 13.88 -12.47
C ASP A 55 1.46 12.95 -12.83
N ILE A 56 1.32 11.66 -12.52
CA ILE A 56 2.29 10.61 -12.90
C ILE A 56 2.40 10.52 -14.42
N ILE A 57 1.27 10.41 -15.13
CA ILE A 57 1.24 10.35 -16.59
C ILE A 57 1.84 11.63 -17.18
N LYS A 58 1.51 12.80 -16.62
CA LYS A 58 2.09 14.08 -17.06
C LYS A 58 3.61 14.10 -16.88
N ALA A 59 4.13 13.64 -15.74
CA ALA A 59 5.55 13.57 -15.47
C ALA A 59 6.26 12.59 -16.42
N LYS A 60 5.64 11.44 -16.72
CA LYS A 60 6.14 10.47 -17.70
C LYS A 60 6.19 11.05 -19.12
N LYS A 61 5.10 11.69 -19.57
CA LYS A 61 5.09 12.38 -20.88
C LYS A 61 6.19 13.42 -20.99
N LYS A 62 6.39 14.20 -19.92
CA LYS A 62 7.49 15.17 -19.86
C LYS A 62 8.85 14.48 -19.98
N LYS A 63 9.06 13.39 -19.24
CA LYS A 63 10.31 12.62 -19.31
C LYS A 63 10.57 12.09 -20.73
N ILE A 64 9.57 11.48 -21.37
CA ILE A 64 9.66 10.99 -22.76
C ILE A 64 10.05 12.14 -23.69
N TYR A 65 9.42 13.31 -23.54
CA TYR A 65 9.76 14.49 -24.33
C TYR A 65 11.21 14.95 -24.10
N ASP A 66 11.66 15.01 -22.85
CA ASP A 66 13.01 15.42 -22.48
C ASP A 66 14.06 14.42 -23.03
N ASP A 67 13.76 13.12 -22.95
CA ASP A 67 14.60 12.03 -23.47
C ASP A 67 14.71 12.13 -25.01
N LEU A 68 13.58 12.29 -25.73
CA LEU A 68 13.56 12.47 -27.17
C LEU A 68 14.32 13.75 -27.59
N THR A 69 14.11 14.85 -26.88
CA THR A 69 14.82 16.12 -27.15
C THR A 69 16.32 15.98 -26.94
N THR A 70 16.75 15.13 -26.02
CA THR A 70 18.17 14.82 -25.80
C THR A 70 18.72 14.02 -26.97
N ILE A 71 18.03 12.96 -27.40
CA ILE A 71 18.42 12.15 -28.56
C ILE A 71 18.50 13.00 -29.84
N LEU A 72 17.57 13.93 -30.04
CA LEU A 72 17.58 14.83 -31.20
C LEU A 72 18.76 15.82 -31.23
N LYS A 73 19.42 16.05 -30.09
CA LYS A 73 20.65 16.86 -30.03
C LYS A 73 21.88 16.06 -30.45
N ASP A 74 21.81 14.74 -30.34
CA ASP A 74 22.86 13.83 -30.77
C ASP A 74 22.69 13.50 -32.25
N GLU A 75 23.75 12.96 -32.86
CA GLU A 75 23.70 12.53 -34.25
C GLU A 75 22.83 11.28 -34.40
N ILE A 76 21.75 11.41 -35.18
CA ILE A 76 20.85 10.29 -35.48
C ILE A 76 21.49 9.41 -36.56
N ASP A 77 21.58 8.11 -36.31
CA ASP A 77 22.08 7.17 -37.30
C ASP A 77 21.25 7.23 -38.59
N THR A 78 21.96 7.53 -39.69
CA THR A 78 21.46 7.65 -41.06
C THR A 78 20.52 6.53 -41.50
N LYS A 79 20.69 5.30 -40.99
CA LYS A 79 19.81 4.16 -41.27
C LYS A 79 18.39 4.38 -40.77
N TYR A 80 18.24 4.88 -39.55
CA TYR A 80 16.94 5.20 -38.97
C TYR A 80 16.32 6.41 -39.64
N TYR A 81 17.12 7.40 -40.02
CA TYR A 81 16.64 8.57 -40.75
C TYR A 81 16.05 8.20 -42.12
N SER A 82 16.76 7.37 -42.90
CA SER A 82 16.28 6.88 -44.20
C SER A 82 15.01 6.05 -44.05
N TRP A 83 14.95 5.17 -43.05
CA TRP A 83 13.76 4.36 -42.78
C TRP A 83 12.56 5.21 -42.35
N ALA A 84 12.79 6.22 -41.51
CA ALA A 84 11.76 7.17 -41.12
C ALA A 84 11.19 7.93 -42.33
N ASN A 85 12.04 8.43 -43.23
CA ASN A 85 11.56 9.09 -44.45
C ASN A 85 10.69 8.17 -45.30
N LYS A 86 11.08 6.90 -45.46
CA LYS A 86 10.28 5.91 -46.19
C LYS A 86 8.90 5.67 -45.54
N LEU A 87 8.83 5.66 -44.21
CA LEU A 87 7.55 5.55 -43.49
C LEU A 87 6.64 6.76 -43.73
N LEU A 88 7.23 7.94 -43.97
CA LEU A 88 6.51 9.20 -44.20
C LEU A 88 6.05 9.40 -45.64
N GLU A 89 6.57 8.65 -46.62
CA GLU A 89 6.17 8.79 -48.03
C GLU A 89 4.68 8.54 -48.25
N ASP A 90 4.11 7.57 -47.54
CA ASP A 90 2.71 7.15 -47.70
C ASP A 90 1.81 7.58 -46.53
N ASN A 91 2.35 8.25 -45.50
CA ASN A 91 1.64 8.47 -44.25
C ASN A 91 1.87 9.86 -43.65
N ASN A 92 0.88 10.34 -42.90
CA ASN A 92 0.97 11.63 -42.20
C ASN A 92 1.94 11.54 -41.01
N PRO A 93 2.94 12.42 -40.88
CA PRO A 93 3.94 12.34 -39.81
C PRO A 93 3.40 12.28 -38.37
N PRO A 94 2.38 13.05 -37.97
CA PRO A 94 1.77 12.95 -36.65
C PRO A 94 1.07 11.61 -36.40
N GLU A 95 0.51 10.97 -37.43
CA GLU A 95 -0.15 9.66 -37.31
C GLU A 95 0.88 8.55 -37.07
N ILE A 96 1.99 8.57 -37.82
CA ILE A 96 3.11 7.66 -37.61
C ILE A 96 3.72 7.87 -36.22
N LEU A 97 3.97 9.12 -35.83
CA LEU A 97 4.52 9.41 -34.50
C LEU A 97 3.56 8.99 -33.38
N ALA A 98 2.25 9.20 -33.54
CA ALA A 98 1.25 8.75 -32.59
C ALA A 98 1.24 7.21 -32.47
N ALA A 99 1.33 6.49 -33.60
CA ALA A 99 1.40 5.04 -33.61
C ALA A 99 2.66 4.51 -32.90
N VAL A 100 3.83 5.13 -33.13
CA VAL A 100 5.08 4.78 -32.43
C VAL A 100 4.98 5.06 -30.93
N LEU A 101 4.46 6.23 -30.55
CA LEU A 101 4.27 6.58 -29.13
C LEU A 101 3.30 5.63 -28.43
N HIS A 102 2.22 5.24 -29.12
CA HIS A 102 1.28 4.24 -28.61
C HIS A 102 1.97 2.89 -28.45
N TYR A 103 2.61 2.36 -29.50
CA TYR A 103 3.30 1.07 -29.46
C TYR A 103 4.37 0.98 -28.36
N CYS A 104 5.15 2.05 -28.15
CA CYS A 104 6.24 2.05 -27.17
C CYS A 104 5.77 2.33 -25.72
N PHE A 105 4.69 3.08 -25.53
CA PHE A 105 4.34 3.64 -24.22
C PHE A 105 2.89 3.44 -23.79
N GLU A 106 2.11 2.61 -24.49
CA GLU A 106 0.71 2.32 -24.14
C GLU A 106 0.59 1.90 -22.68
N GLU A 107 1.30 0.87 -22.24
CA GLU A 107 1.25 0.39 -20.86
C GLU A 107 1.67 1.46 -19.84
N GLU A 108 2.72 2.23 -20.18
CA GLU A 108 3.27 3.24 -19.29
C GLU A 108 2.38 4.47 -19.13
N LEU A 109 1.60 4.81 -20.15
CA LEU A 109 0.72 5.96 -20.17
C LEU A 109 -0.75 5.59 -19.92
N ASN A 110 -1.06 4.30 -19.82
CA ASN A 110 -2.39 3.80 -19.51
C ASN A 110 -2.75 4.13 -18.04
N PRO A 111 -3.80 4.95 -17.79
CA PRO A 111 -4.27 5.22 -16.44
C PRO A 111 -4.68 3.96 -15.68
N ASP A 112 -5.24 2.96 -16.36
CA ASP A 112 -5.77 1.74 -15.76
C ASP A 112 -4.65 0.79 -15.30
N ALA A 113 -3.42 0.98 -15.81
CA ALA A 113 -2.24 0.28 -15.33
C ALA A 113 -1.78 0.78 -13.94
N TYR A 114 -2.29 1.94 -13.49
CA TYR A 114 -2.00 2.48 -12.16
C TYR A 114 -3.14 2.14 -11.20
N GLY A 115 -2.81 1.49 -10.08
CA GLY A 115 -3.78 1.26 -9.02
C GLY A 115 -4.32 2.58 -8.45
N GLU A 116 -5.60 2.61 -8.09
CA GLU A 116 -6.20 3.76 -7.39
C GLU A 116 -5.60 3.89 -5.99
N ILE A 117 -4.68 4.83 -5.82
CA ILE A 117 -4.14 5.15 -4.49
C ILE A 117 -5.05 6.22 -3.86
N LYS A 118 -5.96 5.77 -2.98
CA LYS A 118 -6.73 6.70 -2.13
C LYS A 118 -5.77 7.39 -1.16
N GLU A 119 -5.66 8.72 -1.23
CA GLU A 119 -4.95 9.49 -0.22
C GLU A 119 -5.57 9.24 1.15
N ILE A 120 -4.77 8.76 2.11
CA ILE A 120 -5.15 8.80 3.52
C ILE A 120 -5.14 10.28 3.89
N GLY A 121 -6.30 10.93 3.81
CA GLY A 121 -6.48 12.37 3.93
C GLY A 121 -5.67 13.00 5.06
N ALA A 122 -5.08 14.15 4.77
CA ALA A 122 -4.42 15.03 5.73
C ALA A 122 -5.47 15.71 6.63
N LYS A 123 -6.08 14.93 7.53
CA LYS A 123 -6.90 15.32 8.68
C LYS A 123 -7.44 13.99 9.22
N GLY A 124 -7.11 13.62 10.45
CA GLY A 124 -7.55 12.36 11.07
C GLY A 124 -9.05 12.27 11.35
N ALA A 125 -9.94 12.58 10.41
CA ALA A 125 -11.36 12.78 10.70
C ALA A 125 -12.34 12.54 9.54
N HIS A 126 -11.98 11.81 8.48
CA HIS A 126 -13.00 11.16 7.64
C HIS A 126 -12.51 9.77 7.23
N LEU A 127 -12.70 8.84 8.16
CA LEU A 127 -12.76 7.42 7.85
C LEU A 127 -13.80 7.25 6.75
N ASP A 128 -13.35 6.80 5.58
CA ASP A 128 -14.21 6.19 4.59
C ASP A 128 -15.03 5.12 5.34
N GLN A 129 -16.36 5.19 5.34
CA GLN A 129 -17.23 4.16 5.94
C GLN A 129 -16.95 2.76 5.34
N GLN A 130 -16.15 2.71 4.27
CA GLN A 130 -15.69 1.51 3.56
C GLN A 130 -14.27 1.06 3.91
N SER A 131 -13.48 1.80 4.70
CA SER A 131 -12.19 1.27 5.19
C SER A 131 -12.48 0.08 6.10
N LYS A 132 -12.05 -1.12 5.69
CA LYS A 132 -12.30 -2.36 6.42
C LYS A 132 -11.11 -2.73 7.30
N SER A 133 -11.38 -3.21 8.52
CA SER A 133 -10.41 -3.73 9.49
C SER A 133 -10.63 -5.22 9.70
N ARG A 134 -9.54 -5.98 9.66
CA ARG A 134 -9.56 -7.40 9.99
C ARG A 134 -9.30 -7.59 11.49
N LEU A 135 -10.23 -8.24 12.18
CA LEU A 135 -10.13 -8.58 13.59
C LEU A 135 -9.76 -10.06 13.75
N PHE A 136 -8.93 -10.33 14.75
CA PHE A 136 -8.65 -11.66 15.29
C PHE A 136 -9.62 -11.94 16.43
N VAL A 137 -10.24 -13.12 16.40
CA VAL A 137 -11.12 -13.62 17.45
C VAL A 137 -10.49 -14.87 18.03
N ALA A 138 -10.25 -14.90 19.35
CA ALA A 138 -9.59 -15.98 20.06
C ALA A 138 -10.47 -17.24 20.26
N LEU A 139 -11.42 -17.48 19.35
CA LEU A 139 -12.34 -18.61 19.35
C LEU A 139 -12.38 -19.24 17.95
N GLY A 140 -12.28 -20.57 17.86
CA GLY A 140 -12.26 -21.33 16.61
C GLY A 140 -13.15 -22.58 16.64
N LYS A 141 -12.91 -23.52 15.72
CA LYS A 141 -13.69 -24.76 15.61
C LYS A 141 -13.65 -25.60 16.89
N LYS A 142 -12.51 -25.63 17.58
CA LYS A 142 -12.35 -26.35 18.86
C LYS A 142 -13.20 -25.75 19.99
N ASP A 143 -13.54 -24.48 19.88
CA ASP A 143 -14.48 -23.77 20.76
C ASP A 143 -15.93 -23.88 20.26
N ARG A 144 -16.21 -24.83 19.34
CA ARG A 144 -17.51 -25.08 18.70
C ARG A 144 -18.06 -23.88 17.94
N MET A 145 -17.18 -22.99 17.45
CA MET A 145 -17.56 -21.83 16.63
C MET A 145 -17.77 -22.23 15.17
N ASN A 146 -18.83 -21.66 14.59
CA ASN A 146 -19.11 -21.64 13.16
C ASN A 146 -19.45 -20.19 12.75
N ALA A 147 -19.59 -19.90 11.46
CA ALA A 147 -19.68 -18.51 10.98
C ALA A 147 -20.88 -17.79 11.57
N ARG A 148 -22.01 -18.50 11.65
CA ARG A 148 -23.24 -18.02 12.27
C ARG A 148 -23.06 -17.67 13.75
N LYS A 149 -22.57 -18.62 14.56
CA LYS A 149 -22.32 -18.41 15.99
C LYS A 149 -21.34 -17.28 16.27
N LEU A 150 -20.32 -17.12 15.43
CA LEU A 150 -19.34 -16.05 15.55
C LEU A 150 -19.99 -14.68 15.27
N VAL A 151 -20.80 -14.57 14.22
CA VAL A 151 -21.56 -13.36 13.90
C VAL A 151 -22.53 -13.02 15.03
N ASP A 152 -23.30 -14.00 15.51
CA ASP A 152 -24.26 -13.82 16.60
C ASP A 152 -23.57 -13.31 17.88
N LEU A 153 -22.41 -13.87 18.22
CA LEU A 153 -21.60 -13.41 19.35
C LEU A 153 -21.19 -11.94 19.20
N ILE A 154 -20.68 -11.55 18.03
CA ILE A 154 -20.20 -10.18 17.77
C ILE A 154 -21.36 -9.19 17.73
N VAL A 155 -22.51 -9.56 17.15
CA VAL A 155 -23.70 -8.71 17.10
C VAL A 155 -24.27 -8.50 18.51
N SER A 156 -24.34 -9.55 19.33
CA SER A 156 -24.93 -9.50 20.68
C SER A 156 -24.16 -8.61 21.65
N ARG A 157 -22.82 -8.56 21.57
CA ARG A 157 -21.96 -7.75 22.46
C ARG A 157 -21.46 -6.45 21.81
N GLY A 158 -21.22 -6.46 20.50
CA GLY A 158 -20.52 -5.39 19.77
C GLY A 158 -21.40 -4.22 19.34
N SER A 159 -22.73 -4.29 19.46
CA SER A 159 -23.66 -3.26 18.94
C SER A 159 -23.39 -2.91 17.47
N VAL A 160 -23.22 -3.96 16.65
CA VAL A 160 -22.97 -3.88 15.21
C VAL A 160 -23.95 -4.76 14.45
N ASN A 161 -24.32 -4.35 13.23
CA ASN A 161 -25.19 -5.14 12.36
C ASN A 161 -24.39 -6.26 11.69
N SER A 162 -25.00 -7.43 11.49
CA SER A 162 -24.41 -8.56 10.77
C SER A 162 -23.95 -8.20 9.35
N LYS A 163 -24.64 -7.26 8.68
CA LYS A 163 -24.25 -6.71 7.36
C LYS A 163 -22.86 -6.06 7.35
N ASN A 164 -22.35 -5.64 8.50
CA ASN A 164 -21.04 -5.03 8.65
C ASN A 164 -19.93 -6.06 8.93
N ILE A 165 -20.24 -7.36 8.92
CA ILE A 165 -19.27 -8.44 9.15
C ILE A 165 -19.13 -9.23 7.84
N SER A 166 -17.90 -9.30 7.33
CA SER A 166 -17.53 -9.97 6.08
C SER A 166 -16.24 -10.77 6.24
N ASP A 167 -15.84 -11.53 5.21
CA ASP A 167 -14.60 -12.31 5.16
C ASP A 167 -14.33 -13.18 6.40
N ILE A 168 -15.34 -13.92 6.84
CA ILE A 168 -15.26 -14.76 8.03
C ILE A 168 -14.40 -15.99 7.73
N GLN A 169 -13.30 -16.15 8.47
CA GLN A 169 -12.43 -17.31 8.37
C GLN A 169 -12.33 -18.00 9.73
N ILE A 170 -12.67 -19.29 9.78
CA ILE A 170 -12.71 -20.06 11.03
C ILE A 170 -11.61 -21.10 11.01
N MET A 171 -10.65 -20.93 11.89
CA MET A 171 -9.54 -21.85 12.10
C MET A 171 -9.83 -22.75 13.28
N ASP A 172 -8.96 -23.72 13.55
CA ASP A 172 -9.18 -24.67 14.65
C ASP A 172 -9.19 -24.02 16.03
N LYS A 173 -8.34 -23.02 16.26
CA LYS A 173 -8.14 -22.37 17.58
C LYS A 173 -8.53 -20.89 17.64
N PHE A 174 -8.84 -20.28 16.49
CA PHE A 174 -9.15 -18.85 16.39
C PHE A 174 -9.93 -18.58 15.11
N SER A 175 -10.42 -17.37 14.93
CA SER A 175 -11.12 -16.93 13.73
C SER A 175 -10.69 -15.53 13.32
N PHE A 176 -10.98 -15.15 12.08
CA PHE A 176 -10.87 -13.80 11.58
C PHE A 176 -12.21 -13.32 11.03
N ILE A 177 -12.43 -12.01 11.16
CA ILE A 177 -13.54 -11.31 10.53
C ILE A 177 -13.06 -9.97 9.98
N THR A 178 -13.77 -9.44 8.99
CA THR A 178 -13.54 -8.11 8.45
C THR A 178 -14.76 -7.23 8.71
N VAL A 179 -14.55 -6.06 9.31
CA VAL A 179 -15.59 -5.08 9.66
C VAL A 179 -15.21 -3.68 9.22
N PRO A 180 -16.14 -2.74 9.03
CA PRO A 180 -15.80 -1.33 8.88
C PRO A 180 -14.92 -0.83 10.04
N PHE A 181 -13.86 -0.10 9.71
CA PHE A 181 -12.87 0.42 10.66
C PHE A 181 -13.55 1.26 11.75
N ALA A 182 -14.57 2.04 11.38
CA ALA A 182 -15.37 2.83 12.32
C ALA A 182 -16.06 1.98 13.41
N LYS A 183 -16.26 0.68 13.15
CA LYS A 183 -16.88 -0.27 14.08
C LYS A 183 -15.88 -1.20 14.76
N ALA A 184 -14.62 -1.23 14.29
CA ALA A 184 -13.58 -2.11 14.83
C ALA A 184 -13.28 -1.83 16.32
N GLU A 185 -13.06 -0.57 16.68
CA GLU A 185 -12.77 -0.18 18.07
C GLU A 185 -13.96 -0.41 19.01
N GLN A 186 -15.19 -0.21 18.51
CA GLN A 186 -16.41 -0.48 19.26
C GLN A 186 -16.51 -1.97 19.60
N ILE A 187 -16.28 -2.85 18.63
CA ILE A 187 -16.26 -4.30 18.85
C ILE A 187 -15.14 -4.69 19.81
N ILE A 188 -13.92 -4.20 19.62
CA ILE A 188 -12.79 -4.53 20.51
C ILE A 188 -13.08 -4.06 21.95
N GLY A 189 -13.66 -2.86 22.12
CA GLY A 189 -14.04 -2.32 23.42
C GLY A 189 -15.06 -3.18 24.16
N SER A 190 -16.10 -3.65 23.46
CA SER A 190 -17.14 -4.51 24.05
C SER A 190 -16.66 -5.88 24.54
N PHE A 191 -15.48 -6.32 24.08
CA PHE A 191 -14.91 -7.63 24.41
C PHE A 191 -13.65 -7.54 25.30
N LYS A 192 -13.36 -6.34 25.84
CA LYS A 192 -12.34 -6.16 26.88
C LYS A 192 -12.95 -6.44 28.26
N GLU A 193 -12.53 -7.53 28.89
CA GLU A 193 -12.83 -7.81 30.30
C GLU A 193 -11.63 -7.39 31.18
N LYS A 194 -11.90 -6.78 32.35
CA LYS A 194 -10.86 -6.38 33.29
C LYS A 194 -10.13 -7.64 33.81
N GLY A 195 -8.83 -7.73 33.55
CA GLY A 195 -7.97 -8.80 34.07
C GLY A 195 -7.74 -10.00 33.15
N HIS A 196 -8.38 -10.07 31.97
CA HIS A 196 -8.19 -11.17 31.01
C HIS A 196 -7.75 -10.70 29.62
N LYS A 197 -7.12 -11.60 28.84
CA LYS A 197 -6.76 -11.32 27.45
C LYS A 197 -8.04 -11.11 26.64
N SER A 198 -8.13 -9.97 25.95
CA SER A 198 -9.27 -9.61 25.10
C SER A 198 -9.58 -10.72 24.09
N LEU A 199 -10.84 -11.14 24.01
CA LEU A 199 -11.30 -12.17 23.08
C LEU A 199 -11.21 -11.71 21.63
N ILE A 200 -11.26 -10.39 21.39
CA ILE A 200 -11.16 -9.80 20.05
C ILE A 200 -10.05 -8.74 20.06
N THR A 201 -9.18 -8.78 19.05
CA THR A 201 -8.11 -7.80 18.82
C THR A 201 -7.96 -7.50 17.34
N HIS A 202 -7.20 -6.48 16.97
CA HIS A 202 -6.75 -6.33 15.57
C HIS A 202 -5.93 -7.55 15.13
N ALA A 203 -6.17 -8.03 13.91
CA ALA A 203 -5.34 -9.09 13.35
C ALA A 203 -3.94 -8.54 13.07
N LYS A 204 -2.89 -9.23 13.53
CA LYS A 204 -1.51 -8.92 13.14
C LYS A 204 -1.31 -9.39 11.69
N GLY A 205 -0.81 -8.52 10.82
CA GLY A 205 -0.52 -8.86 9.42
C GLY A 205 0.44 -10.06 9.33
N LYS A 206 0.10 -11.05 8.51
CA LYS A 206 1.01 -12.15 8.14
C LYS A 206 2.02 -11.61 7.14
N ALA A 207 3.31 -11.73 7.47
CA ALA A 207 4.36 -11.83 6.47
C ALA A 207 4.09 -13.06 5.59
N ASP A 208 4.52 -12.97 4.33
CA ASP A 208 4.31 -13.96 3.28
C ASP A 208 4.58 -15.39 3.74
N ASP A 209 3.61 -16.26 3.42
CA ASP A 209 3.65 -17.71 3.63
C ASP A 209 4.56 -18.29 2.53
N ASN A 210 5.85 -18.47 2.82
CA ASN A 210 6.69 -19.36 2.03
C ASN A 210 7.77 -20.02 2.91
N GLY A 211 7.63 -21.33 3.10
CA GLY A 211 8.67 -22.23 3.58
C GLY A 211 8.60 -22.63 5.05
N MET A 212 7.87 -23.70 5.37
CA MET A 212 8.48 -24.93 5.94
C MET A 212 7.42 -26.04 6.06
N GLN A 213 7.40 -26.96 5.10
CA GLN A 213 6.92 -28.31 5.36
C GLN A 213 7.98 -29.04 6.20
N ARG A 214 7.50 -29.63 7.32
CA ARG A 214 7.85 -30.95 7.91
C ARG A 214 9.36 -31.23 8.09
N THR A 215 9.83 -31.48 9.31
CA THR A 215 9.67 -32.79 9.98
C THR A 215 9.78 -32.73 11.51
N ARG A 216 8.79 -33.36 12.18
CA ARG A 216 8.90 -34.35 13.29
C ARG A 216 10.19 -34.32 14.13
N GLY A 217 10.14 -34.06 15.45
CA GLY A 217 9.92 -35.08 16.49
C GLY A 217 11.25 -35.79 16.80
N MET A 218 11.85 -35.74 17.99
CA MET A 218 11.38 -36.41 19.20
C MET A 218 12.29 -36.02 20.38
N ARG A 219 11.75 -36.07 21.60
CA ARG A 219 12.51 -36.04 22.87
C ARG A 219 13.37 -37.30 23.01
N HIS A 220 14.63 -37.16 23.42
CA HIS A 220 15.09 -37.38 24.80
C HIS A 220 16.49 -36.79 24.97
#